data_AF-A0A6P5PSW8-F1
#
_entry.id   AF-A0A6P5PSW8-F1
#
_cell.length_a   1.000
_cell.length_b   1.000
_cell.length_c   1.000
_cell.angle_alpha   90.00
_cell.angle_beta   90.00
_cell.angle_gamma   90.00
#
_symmetry.space_group_name_H-M   'P 1'
#
loop_
_entity.id
_entity.type
_entity.pdbx_description
1 polymer ?
#
loop_
_entity_poly.entity_id
_entity_poly.type
_entity_poly.pdbx_seq_one_letter_code
_entity_poly.pdbx_strand_id
1 'polypeptide(L)'
;MKITPSTSPTNKKGNEFRVQLTVKNNVKQCQEVEITSDDNGFIKYLSGPSTYETCICTISDFFWDIYVPESTYLKASATILPYKNKCPDSDEPLLYGDPYQIYNVTHEINVTP
;
A
#
# COMPACT_ATOMS: atom_id res chain seq x y z
N MET A 1 -11.06 0.89 -5.55
CA MET A 1 -9.63 0.54 -5.60
C MET A 1 -9.44 -0.93 -5.28
N LYS A 2 -8.37 -1.58 -5.76
CA LYS A 2 -7.99 -2.95 -5.36
C LYS A 2 -6.52 -2.97 -4.96
N ILE A 3 -6.19 -3.64 -3.85
CA ILE A 3 -4.81 -3.91 -3.45
C ILE A 3 -4.50 -5.40 -3.58
N THR A 4 -3.25 -5.73 -3.88
CA THR A 4 -2.77 -7.11 -4.01
C THR A 4 -1.37 -7.17 -3.42
N PRO A 5 -1.23 -7.64 -2.17
CA PRO A 5 0.07 -7.80 -1.57
C PRO A 5 0.75 -9.10 -2.02
N SER A 6 2.07 -9.10 -1.99
CA SER A 6 2.91 -10.28 -2.15
C SER A 6 4.17 -10.14 -1.31
N THR A 7 4.78 -11.28 -0.99
CA THR A 7 6.06 -11.34 -0.26
C THR A 7 7.01 -12.28 -0.95
N SER A 8 8.30 -11.94 -0.92
CA SER A 8 9.36 -12.77 -1.48
C SER A 8 10.60 -12.70 -0.58
N PRO A 9 11.31 -13.82 -0.34
CA PRO A 9 12.58 -13.78 0.38
C PRO A 9 13.62 -12.94 -0.38
N THR A 10 14.34 -12.06 0.31
CA THR A 10 15.44 -11.25 -0.27
C THR A 10 16.81 -11.87 -0.04
N ASN A 11 16.93 -12.71 0.98
CA ASN A 11 18.15 -13.45 1.27
C ASN A 11 17.88 -14.95 1.42
N LYS A 12 18.96 -15.74 1.37
CA LYS A 12 18.89 -17.21 1.56
C LYS A 12 18.81 -17.63 3.03
N LYS A 13 18.96 -16.70 3.98
CA LYS A 13 18.97 -16.97 5.42
C LYS A 13 17.57 -16.93 6.04
N GLY A 14 16.52 -16.77 5.24
CA GLY A 14 15.12 -17.01 5.60
C GLY A 14 14.39 -15.80 6.18
N ASN A 15 15.09 -14.92 6.91
CA ASN A 15 14.38 -13.94 7.74
C ASN A 15 14.17 -12.55 7.10
N GLU A 16 14.68 -12.32 5.89
CA GLU A 16 14.51 -11.03 5.18
C GLU A 16 13.59 -11.19 3.97
N PHE A 17 12.58 -10.33 3.88
CA PHE A 17 11.54 -10.38 2.87
C PHE A 17 11.36 -9.03 2.20
N ARG A 18 11.05 -9.05 0.91
CA ARG A 18 10.49 -7.92 0.19
C ARG A 18 8.99 -8.08 0.16
N VAL A 19 8.32 -7.11 0.76
CA VAL A 19 6.88 -6.91 0.66
C VAL A 19 6.63 -6.04 -0.55
N GLN A 20 5.74 -6.45 -1.43
CA GLN A 20 5.21 -5.64 -2.52
C GLN A 20 3.71 -5.46 -2.32
N LEU A 21 3.23 -4.23 -2.45
CA LEU A 21 1.80 -3.94 -2.54
C LEU A 21 1.50 -3.36 -3.92
N THR A 22 0.78 -4.12 -4.74
CA THR A 22 0.25 -3.60 -6.00
C THR A 22 -1.10 -2.97 -5.75
N VAL A 23 -1.23 -1.69 -6.11
CA VAL A 23 -2.48 -0.95 -6.00
C VAL A 23 -2.99 -0.64 -7.39
N LYS A 24 -4.22 -1.09 -7.67
CA LYS A 24 -4.91 -0.84 -8.92
C LYS A 24 -6.06 0.15 -8.69
N ASN A 25 -5.99 1.26 -9.40
CA ASN A 25 -7.11 2.16 -9.57
C ASN A 25 -8.05 1.59 -10.65
N ASN A 26 -9.34 1.51 -10.33
CA ASN A 26 -10.39 0.99 -11.21
C ASN A 26 -11.32 2.11 -11.71
N VAL A 27 -11.04 3.37 -11.38
CA VAL A 27 -11.74 4.54 -11.94
C VAL A 27 -10.86 5.24 -12.98
N LYS A 28 -11.46 6.09 -13.83
CA LYS A 28 -10.74 6.79 -14.91
C LYS A 28 -9.84 7.92 -14.41
N GLN A 29 -10.15 8.49 -13.26
CA GLN A 29 -9.42 9.63 -12.70
C GLN A 29 -8.32 9.14 -11.76
N CYS A 30 -7.19 9.85 -11.76
CA CYS A 30 -6.13 9.61 -10.79
C CYS A 30 -6.64 9.88 -9.38
N GLN A 31 -6.39 8.95 -8.46
CA GLN A 31 -6.75 9.10 -7.05
C GLN A 31 -5.50 9.36 -6.23
N GLU A 32 -5.58 10.32 -5.31
CA GLU A 32 -4.54 10.48 -4.30
C GLU A 32 -4.72 9.39 -3.23
N VAL A 33 -3.65 8.66 -2.96
CA VAL A 33 -3.68 7.51 -2.07
C VAL A 33 -2.53 7.60 -1.09
N GLU A 34 -2.86 7.37 0.17
CA GLU A 34 -1.91 7.07 1.22
C GLU A 34 -1.78 5.56 1.37
N ILE A 35 -0.56 5.06 1.26
CA ILE A 35 -0.22 3.65 1.46
C ILE A 35 0.60 3.52 2.72
N THR A 36 0.14 2.67 3.64
CA THR A 36 0.81 2.40 4.90
C THR A 36 1.02 0.91 5.08
N SER A 37 2.01 0.59 5.90
CA SER A 37 2.24 -0.75 6.41
C SER A 37 2.28 -0.69 7.93
N ASP A 38 1.30 -1.26 8.60
CA ASP A 38 1.22 -1.29 10.06
C ASP A 38 1.97 -2.50 10.60
N ASP A 39 2.84 -2.24 11.58
CA ASP A 39 3.59 -3.28 12.25
C ASP A 39 2.76 -4.00 13.32
N ASN A 40 3.08 -5.28 13.47
CA ASN A 40 3.00 -5.95 14.74
C ASN A 40 4.46 -6.01 15.21
N GLY A 41 4.80 -5.53 16.42
CA GLY A 41 6.15 -5.16 16.89
C GLY A 41 7.30 -6.18 16.76
N PHE A 42 7.08 -7.31 16.08
CA PHE A 42 8.05 -8.29 15.62
C PHE A 42 8.65 -7.96 14.24
N ILE A 43 8.12 -6.99 13.49
CA ILE A 43 8.63 -6.64 12.15
C ILE A 43 9.65 -5.50 12.25
N LYS A 44 10.83 -5.68 11.65
CA LYS A 44 11.84 -4.62 11.50
C LYS A 44 11.94 -4.19 10.04
N TYR A 45 11.62 -2.94 9.74
CA TYR A 45 11.82 -2.37 8.40
C TYR A 45 13.30 -2.11 8.14
N LEU A 46 13.80 -2.65 7.03
CA LEU A 46 15.16 -2.48 6.55
C LEU A 46 15.24 -1.38 5.49
N SER A 47 14.20 -1.23 4.67
CA SER A 47 14.10 -0.21 3.63
C SER A 47 12.63 0.15 3.33
N GLY A 48 12.42 1.30 2.69
CA GLY A 48 11.10 1.85 2.39
C GLY A 48 10.62 2.86 3.45
N PRO A 49 9.84 3.88 3.06
CA PRO A 49 9.22 4.81 3.99
C PRO A 49 8.05 4.14 4.73
N SER A 50 7.73 4.62 5.93
CA SER A 50 6.56 4.14 6.69
C SER A 50 5.24 4.40 5.98
N THR A 51 5.20 5.47 5.17
CA THR A 51 4.02 5.90 4.42
C THR A 51 4.44 6.36 3.03
N TYR A 52 3.71 5.94 2.01
CA TYR A 52 3.75 6.54 0.68
C TYR A 52 2.51 7.39 0.46
N GLU A 53 2.67 8.58 -0.10
CA GLU A 53 1.56 9.42 -0.54
C GLU A 53 1.78 9.75 -2.02
N THR A 54 0.90 9.30 -2.89
CA THR A 54 1.05 9.49 -4.35
C THR A 54 -0.27 9.42 -5.09
N CYS A 55 -0.24 9.76 -6.37
CA CYS A 55 -1.35 9.68 -7.29
C CYS A 55 -1.31 8.39 -8.09
N ILE A 56 -2.40 7.62 -8.06
CA ILE A 56 -2.52 6.35 -8.78
C ILE A 56 -3.59 6.50 -9.86
N CYS A 57 -3.16 6.52 -11.13
CA CYS A 57 -4.05 6.62 -12.28
C CYS A 57 -4.47 5.25 -12.82
N THR A 58 -3.55 4.28 -12.80
CA THR A 58 -3.78 2.93 -13.31
C THR A 58 -3.34 1.87 -12.31
N ILE A 59 -2.04 1.59 -12.25
CA ILE A 59 -1.42 0.60 -11.36
C ILE A 59 -0.13 1.19 -10.82
N SER A 60 0.16 0.95 -9.54
CA SER A 60 1.43 1.32 -8.92
C SER A 60 1.85 0.27 -7.91
N ASP A 61 3.16 0.06 -7.78
CA ASP A 61 3.76 -0.89 -6.85
C ASP A 61 4.53 -0.16 -5.76
N PHE A 62 4.37 -0.63 -4.53
CA PHE A 62 5.02 -0.10 -3.33
C PHE A 62 5.81 -1.21 -2.65
N PHE A 63 6.97 -0.87 -2.06
CA PHE A 63 7.93 -1.87 -1.61
C PHE A 63 8.49 -1.56 -0.24
N TRP A 64 8.57 -2.58 0.62
CA TRP A 64 9.32 -2.55 1.86
C TRP A 64 10.20 -3.78 1.94
N ASP A 65 11.46 -3.60 2.34
CA ASP A 65 12.27 -4.74 2.77
C ASP A 65 12.16 -4.84 4.30
N ILE A 66 11.82 -6.02 4.80
CA ILE A 66 11.58 -6.27 6.22
C ILE A 66 12.41 -7.45 6.71
N TYR A 67 12.74 -7.43 7.99
CA TYR A 67 13.26 -8.56 8.74
C TYR A 67 12.20 -9.05 9.72
N VAL A 68 11.98 -10.36 9.76
CA VAL A 68 10.97 -11.02 10.59
C VAL A 68 11.63 -12.16 11.36
N PRO A 69 11.70 -12.12 12.70
CA PRO A 69 12.33 -13.16 13.52
C PRO A 69 11.45 -14.41 13.69
N GLU A 70 10.12 -14.26 13.62
CA GLU A 70 9.12 -15.31 13.82
C GLU A 70 7.90 -15.04 12.93
N SER A 71 7.16 -16.08 12.54
CA SER A 71 5.95 -15.94 11.72
C SER A 71 5.00 -14.86 12.28
N THR A 72 4.61 -13.91 11.44
CA THR A 72 3.77 -12.79 11.84
C THR A 72 2.88 -12.32 10.70
N TYR A 73 1.91 -11.46 11.03
CA TYR A 73 1.05 -10.80 10.06
C TYR A 73 1.47 -9.35 9.90
N LEU A 74 1.72 -8.94 8.66
CA LEU A 74 1.88 -7.55 8.28
C LEU A 74 0.55 -7.01 7.73
N LYS A 75 0.13 -5.83 8.17
CA LYS A 75 -1.04 -5.14 7.60
C LYS A 75 -0.57 -4.13 6.57
N ALA A 76 -1.06 -4.23 5.35
CA ALA A 76 -0.85 -3.24 4.30
C ALA A 76 -2.18 -2.57 3.96
N SER A 77 -2.20 -1.24 3.94
CA SER A 77 -3.40 -0.45 3.74
C SER A 77 -3.22 0.56 2.62
N ALA A 78 -4.30 0.80 1.87
CA ALA A 78 -4.41 1.88 0.90
C ALA A 78 -5.65 2.71 1.20
N THR A 79 -5.45 4.00 1.44
CA THR A 79 -6.50 4.94 1.80
C THR A 79 -6.61 6.02 0.75
N ILE A 80 -7.77 6.16 0.12
CA ILE A 80 -8.05 7.28 -0.78
C ILE A 80 -8.19 8.54 0.06
N LEU A 81 -7.36 9.53 -0.23
CA LEU A 81 -7.42 10.82 0.45
C LEU A 81 -8.48 11.70 -0.21
N PRO A 82 -9.38 12.33 0.56
CA PRO A 82 -10.53 13.01 -0.02
C PRO A 82 -10.14 14.31 -0.76
N TYR A 83 -9.03 14.98 -0.41
CA TYR A 83 -8.74 16.34 -0.92
C TYR A 83 -7.30 16.84 -0.72
N LYS A 84 -6.30 16.29 -1.40
CA LYS A 84 -5.21 17.17 -1.85
C LYS A 84 -5.21 17.15 -3.38
N ASN A 85 -5.41 18.31 -3.99
CA ASN A 85 -5.29 18.56 -5.44
C ASN A 85 -3.83 18.36 -5.93
N LYS A 86 -3.17 17.28 -5.53
CA LYS A 86 -1.81 16.94 -5.95
C LYS A 86 -1.80 16.10 -7.22
N CYS A 87 -2.90 15.43 -7.53
CA CYS A 87 -3.00 14.69 -8.77
C CYS A 87 -3.33 15.67 -9.90
N PRO A 88 -2.58 15.64 -11.02
CA PRO A 88 -2.95 16.43 -12.17
C PRO A 88 -4.37 16.03 -12.59
N ASP A 89 -5.27 17.01 -12.57
CA ASP A 89 -6.68 16.81 -12.82
C ASP A 89 -6.85 16.10 -14.19
N SER A 90 -7.61 15.02 -14.16
CA SER A 90 -8.46 14.69 -15.29
C SER A 90 -9.62 15.68 -15.20
N ASP A 91 -9.90 16.43 -16.25
CA ASP A 91 -10.99 17.43 -16.35
C ASP A 91 -12.41 16.86 -16.12
N GLU A 92 -12.55 15.61 -15.64
CA GLU A 92 -13.83 14.97 -15.34
C GLU A 92 -14.13 15.01 -13.83
N PRO A 93 -15.37 15.33 -13.43
CA PRO A 93 -15.78 15.36 -12.02
C PRO A 93 -15.71 13.96 -11.38
N LEU A 94 -15.28 13.92 -10.12
CA LEU A 94 -15.14 12.71 -9.29
C LEU A 94 -16.37 11.80 -9.39
N LEU A 95 -16.24 10.69 -10.12
CA LEU A 95 -17.27 9.66 -10.22
C LEU A 95 -17.08 8.67 -9.06
N TYR A 96 -17.46 9.09 -7.86
CA TYR A 96 -18.19 8.29 -6.87
C TYR A 96 -18.70 9.21 -5.76
N GLY A 97 -19.96 9.01 -5.38
CA GLY A 97 -20.73 9.89 -4.49
C GLY A 97 -20.10 10.12 -3.12
N ASP A 98 -20.34 11.34 -2.65
CA ASP A 98 -19.86 11.99 -1.43
C ASP A 98 -18.35 12.25 -1.35
N PRO A 99 -17.93 13.53 -1.44
CA PRO A 99 -16.53 13.92 -1.29
C PRO A 99 -15.87 13.63 0.08
N TYR A 100 -16.60 12.98 0.98
CA TYR A 100 -16.20 12.74 2.36
C TYR A 100 -15.93 11.26 2.67
N GLN A 101 -16.10 10.35 1.71
CA GLN A 101 -15.86 8.93 1.99
C GLN A 101 -14.37 8.59 1.83
N ILE A 102 -13.66 8.64 2.95
CA ILE A 102 -12.35 8.00 3.09
C ILE A 102 -12.57 6.51 2.81
N TYR A 103 -12.02 6.05 1.69
CA TYR A 103 -12.08 4.64 1.32
C TYR A 103 -10.73 4.00 1.69
N ASN A 104 -10.74 3.17 2.72
CA ASN A 104 -9.59 2.39 3.16
C ASN A 104 -9.78 0.92 2.79
N VAL A 105 -8.78 0.34 2.12
CA VAL A 105 -8.66 -1.10 1.91
C VAL A 105 -7.43 -1.58 2.68
N THR A 106 -7.61 -2.60 3.51
CA THR A 106 -6.52 -3.22 4.28
C THR A 106 -6.43 -4.71 3.94
N HIS A 107 -5.21 -5.24 3.88
CA HIS A 107 -4.94 -6.67 3.70
C HIS A 107 -3.88 -7.14 4.69
N GLU A 108 -4.10 -8.33 5.25
CA GLU A 108 -3.13 -9.00 6.12
C GLU A 108 -2.28 -9.98 5.31
N ILE A 109 -0.98 -9.95 5.57
CA ILE A 109 0.01 -10.74 4.86
C ILE A 109 0.70 -11.62 5.89
N ASN A 110 0.53 -12.93 5.78
CA ASN A 110 1.31 -13.87 6.59
C ASN A 110 2.74 -13.92 6.06
N VAL A 111 3.71 -13.55 6.90
CA VAL A 111 5.14 -13.61 6.60
C VAL A 111 5.76 -14.66 7.50
N THR A 112 6.39 -15.67 6.92
CA THR A 112 6.97 -16.80 7.64
C THR A 112 8.43 -16.97 7.21
N PRO A 113 9.39 -16.95 8.17
CA PRO A 113 10.81 -17.23 7.96
C PRO A 113 11.12 -18.53 7.20
#